data_AF-A0A1U9NZS5-F1
#
_entry.id   AF-A0A1U9NZS5-F1
#
_cell.length_a   1.000
_cell.length_b   1.000
_cell.length_c   1.000
_cell.angle_alpha   90.00
_cell.angle_beta   90.00
_cell.angle_gamma   90.00
#
_symmetry.space_group_name_H-M   'P 1'
#
loop_
_entity.id
_entity.type
_entity.pdbx_description
1 polymer ?
#
loop_
_entity_poly.entity_id
_entity_poly.type
_entity_poly.pdbx_seq_one_letter_code
_entity_poly.pdbx_strand_id
1 'polypeptide(L)'
;MAMMTTNENDGVEAIGPLLRRLRMAGGRTQEELAAALSARRGYPLEQGAVSRWETHERLPDPASRALLSAEFGVPEEELRRAVTLARRLRRQEKKDETDQENDVFDRRGFMTASAGAGIAVIQPSSLLSSGRKIGADVPKQLSHRTARLRRLDDFMGGGDT
;
A
#
# COMPACT_ATOMS: atom_id res chain seq x y z
N MET A 1 31.47 13.89 -31.46
CA MET A 1 30.06 14.21 -31.13
C MET A 1 29.19 13.13 -31.76
N ALA A 2 28.94 12.04 -31.02
CA ALA A 2 28.08 10.96 -31.49
C ALA A 2 26.69 11.18 -30.88
N MET A 3 25.69 11.34 -31.74
CA MET A 3 24.27 11.34 -31.40
C MET A 3 23.95 10.07 -30.61
N MET A 4 23.59 10.24 -29.35
CA MET A 4 23.01 9.18 -28.53
C MET A 4 21.59 9.01 -29.05
N THR A 5 21.44 8.15 -30.06
CA THR A 5 20.16 7.73 -30.61
C THR A 5 19.31 7.21 -29.45
N THR A 6 18.30 7.99 -29.09
CA THR A 6 17.18 7.58 -28.24
C THR A 6 16.67 6.26 -28.80
N ASN A 7 16.89 5.19 -28.04
CA ASN A 7 16.39 3.88 -28.40
C ASN A 7 14.86 3.96 -28.37
N GLU A 8 14.25 4.04 -29.55
CA GLU A 8 12.80 4.10 -29.80
C GLU A 8 12.11 2.75 -29.57
N ASN A 9 12.53 2.03 -28.54
CA ASN A 9 11.86 0.83 -28.09
C ASN A 9 11.89 0.84 -26.57
N ASP A 10 10.74 1.06 -25.96
CA ASP A 10 10.22 0.29 -24.82
C ASP A 10 9.01 1.05 -24.24
N GLY A 11 7.90 0.34 -24.06
CA GLY A 11 6.62 0.92 -23.63
C GLY A 11 6.78 1.80 -22.41
N VAL A 12 5.93 2.83 -22.31
CA VAL A 12 5.90 3.79 -21.18
C VAL A 12 6.18 3.05 -19.87
N GLU A 13 7.37 3.25 -19.31
CA GLU A 13 7.83 2.55 -18.11
C GLU A 13 7.30 3.30 -16.88
N ALA A 14 6.89 2.58 -15.85
CA ALA A 14 6.50 3.20 -14.60
C ALA A 14 7.74 3.72 -13.84
N ILE A 15 7.57 4.70 -12.96
CA ILE A 15 8.69 5.44 -12.37
C ILE A 15 9.71 4.55 -11.64
N GLY A 16 9.29 3.46 -10.99
CA GLY A 16 10.17 2.61 -10.21
C GLY A 16 11.21 1.87 -11.07
N PRO A 17 10.77 1.04 -12.03
CA PRO A 17 11.65 0.39 -13.01
C PRO A 17 12.52 1.39 -13.79
N LEU A 18 11.97 2.54 -14.19
CA LEU A 18 12.72 3.60 -14.86
C LEU A 18 13.89 4.10 -14.02
N LEU A 19 13.64 4.44 -12.75
CA LEU A 19 14.70 4.91 -11.84
C LEU A 19 15.74 3.83 -11.59
N ARG A 20 15.31 2.57 -11.40
CA ARG A 20 16.23 1.44 -11.22
C ARG A 20 17.12 1.25 -12.44
N ARG A 21 16.56 1.32 -13.64
CA ARG A 21 17.31 1.20 -14.91
C ARG A 21 18.32 2.33 -15.05
N LEU A 22 17.91 3.59 -14.86
CA LEU A 22 18.80 4.75 -14.93
C LEU A 22 19.93 4.66 -13.90
N ARG A 23 19.62 4.26 -12.67
CA ARG A 23 20.62 4.09 -11.61
C ARG A 23 21.62 2.99 -11.95
N MET A 24 21.15 1.82 -12.41
CA MET A 24 22.03 0.70 -12.77
C MET A 24 22.87 1.01 -14.02
N ALA A 25 22.33 1.73 -15.00
CA ALA A 25 23.08 2.21 -16.16
C ALA A 25 24.22 3.16 -15.76
N GLY A 26 24.03 3.94 -14.69
CA GLY A 26 25.08 4.76 -14.07
C GLY A 26 26.01 4.00 -13.12
N GLY A 27 25.84 2.69 -12.92
CA GLY A 27 26.67 1.88 -12.04
C GLY A 27 26.52 2.22 -10.54
N ARG A 28 25.43 2.88 -10.15
CA ARG A 28 25.25 3.40 -8.78
C ARG A 28 24.41 2.48 -7.91
N THR A 29 24.73 2.43 -6.62
CA THR A 29 23.85 1.87 -5.59
C THR A 29 22.74 2.86 -5.23
N GLN A 30 21.70 2.40 -4.53
CA GLN A 30 20.63 3.29 -4.07
C GLN A 30 21.13 4.31 -3.04
N GLU A 31 22.11 3.92 -2.22
CA GLU A 31 22.76 4.80 -1.25
C GLU A 31 23.58 5.90 -1.93
N GLU A 32 24.34 5.56 -2.96
CA GLU A 32 25.10 6.54 -3.75
C GLU A 32 24.17 7.53 -4.46
N LEU A 33 23.05 7.06 -5.01
CA LEU A 33 22.03 7.95 -5.58
C LEU A 33 21.44 8.87 -4.51
N ALA A 34 21.10 8.33 -3.34
CA ALA A 34 20.57 9.11 -2.23
C ALA A 34 21.56 10.18 -1.75
N ALA A 35 22.86 9.84 -1.68
CA ALA A 35 23.93 10.76 -1.33
C ALA A 35 24.08 11.88 -2.37
N ALA A 36 24.04 11.55 -3.68
CA ALA A 36 24.10 12.55 -4.76
C ALA A 36 22.91 13.53 -4.69
N LEU A 37 21.69 13.01 -4.50
CA LEU A 37 20.49 13.84 -4.36
C LEU A 37 20.55 14.70 -3.09
N SER A 38 21.06 14.16 -1.98
CA SER A 38 21.25 14.90 -0.72
C SER A 38 22.20 16.09 -0.90
N ALA A 39 23.34 15.85 -1.54
CA ALA A 39 24.34 16.88 -1.83
C ALA A 39 23.74 18.02 -2.69
N ARG A 40 22.90 17.67 -3.67
CA ARG A 40 22.28 18.65 -4.57
C ARG A 40 21.14 19.46 -3.94
N ARG A 41 20.38 18.82 -3.04
CA ARG A 41 19.24 19.41 -2.34
C ARG A 41 19.66 20.25 -1.13
N GLY A 42 20.84 19.98 -0.57
CA GLY A 42 21.38 20.66 0.61
C GLY A 42 20.87 20.11 1.95
N TYR A 43 20.16 18.99 1.96
CA TYR A 43 19.74 18.29 3.17
C TYR A 43 19.53 16.79 2.92
N PRO A 44 19.62 15.94 3.97
CA PRO A 44 19.67 14.50 3.82
C PRO A 44 18.43 13.90 3.15
N LEU A 45 18.68 12.95 2.26
CA LEU A 45 17.72 12.05 1.66
C LEU A 45 18.19 10.62 1.90
N GLU A 46 17.34 9.82 2.53
CA GLU A 46 17.66 8.45 2.90
C GLU A 46 17.67 7.49 1.70
N GLN A 47 18.54 6.49 1.71
CA GLN A 47 18.50 5.36 0.76
C GLN A 47 17.11 4.71 0.70
N GLY A 48 16.41 4.62 1.84
CA GLY A 48 15.05 4.10 1.91
C GLY A 48 14.01 4.94 1.14
N ALA A 49 14.27 6.22 0.86
CA ALA A 49 13.42 7.01 -0.03
C ALA A 49 13.56 6.52 -1.48
N VAL A 50 14.79 6.32 -1.94
CA VAL A 50 15.11 5.78 -3.27
C VAL A 50 14.52 4.38 -3.44
N SER A 51 14.73 3.51 -2.44
CA SER A 51 14.16 2.15 -2.44
C SER A 51 12.63 2.17 -2.64
N ARG A 52 11.91 2.99 -1.85
CA ARG A 52 10.46 3.13 -1.96
C ARG A 52 9.98 3.67 -3.30
N TRP A 53 10.79 4.48 -3.97
CA TRP A 53 10.49 4.95 -5.33
C TRP A 53 10.66 3.84 -6.36
N GLU A 54 11.76 3.09 -6.27
CA GLU A 54 12.05 1.96 -7.17
C GLU A 54 11.05 0.82 -7.05
N THR A 55 10.48 0.60 -5.86
CA THR A 55 9.46 -0.44 -5.61
C THR A 55 8.03 0.02 -5.80
N HIS A 56 7.79 1.27 -6.21
CA HIS A 56 6.46 1.90 -6.30
C HIS A 56 5.68 2.05 -4.99
N GLU A 57 6.27 1.73 -3.84
CA GLU A 57 5.65 1.93 -2.53
C GLU A 57 5.27 3.42 -2.35
N ARG A 58 6.20 4.30 -2.71
CA ARG A 58 6.01 5.76 -2.71
C ARG A 58 6.40 6.35 -4.06
N LEU A 59 5.71 7.39 -4.49
CA LEU A 59 6.06 8.13 -5.70
C LEU A 59 6.90 9.36 -5.32
N PRO A 60 7.90 9.74 -6.14
CA PRO A 60 8.66 10.97 -5.92
C PRO A 60 7.74 12.19 -6.07
N ASP A 61 7.90 13.16 -5.16
CA ASP A 61 7.21 14.45 -5.23
C ASP A 61 7.81 15.35 -6.34
N PRO A 62 7.19 16.50 -6.68
CA PRO A 62 7.69 17.36 -7.75
C PRO A 62 9.13 17.85 -7.58
N ALA A 63 9.53 18.26 -6.36
CA ALA A 63 10.92 18.66 -6.09
C ALA A 63 11.88 17.46 -6.23
N SER A 64 11.43 16.31 -5.74
CA SER A 64 11.88 14.95 -6.01
C SER A 64 12.33 14.74 -7.45
N ARG A 65 11.36 14.91 -8.34
CA ARG A 65 11.48 14.67 -9.78
C ARG A 65 12.39 15.68 -10.46
N ALA A 66 12.35 16.96 -10.09
CA ALA A 66 13.28 17.94 -10.64
C ALA A 66 14.74 17.57 -10.27
N LEU A 67 14.94 17.04 -9.07
CA LEU A 67 16.23 16.51 -8.65
C LEU A 67 16.63 15.24 -9.42
N LEU A 68 15.71 14.35 -9.72
CA LEU A 68 15.99 13.16 -10.52
C LEU A 68 16.26 13.52 -12.00
N SER A 69 15.51 14.47 -12.55
CA SER A 69 15.64 14.95 -13.93
C SER A 69 17.05 15.48 -14.20
N ALA A 70 17.53 16.42 -13.37
CA ALA A 70 18.86 16.95 -13.57
C ALA A 70 19.99 16.02 -13.07
N GLU A 71 19.72 15.00 -12.24
CA GLU A 71 20.73 13.98 -11.89
C GLU A 71 20.96 13.00 -13.04
N PHE A 72 19.89 12.58 -13.72
CA PHE A 72 19.97 11.60 -14.81
C PHE A 72 20.03 12.24 -16.21
N GLY A 73 19.89 13.55 -16.33
CA GLY A 73 19.79 14.24 -17.62
C GLY A 73 18.53 13.88 -18.41
N VAL A 74 17.50 13.36 -17.74
CA VAL A 74 16.23 12.95 -18.35
C VAL A 74 15.22 14.08 -18.26
N PRO A 75 14.43 14.38 -19.31
CA PRO A 75 13.41 15.44 -19.26
C PRO A 75 12.41 15.23 -18.11
N GLU A 76 12.06 16.29 -17.38
CA GLU A 76 11.09 16.17 -16.27
C GLU A 76 9.73 15.60 -16.73
N GLU A 77 9.33 15.91 -17.96
CA GLU A 77 8.10 15.41 -18.57
C GLU A 77 8.07 13.88 -18.70
N GLU A 78 9.22 13.25 -18.94
CA GLU A 78 9.34 11.79 -18.96
C GLU A 78 9.07 11.19 -17.58
N LEU A 79 9.69 11.75 -16.54
CA LEU A 79 9.44 11.35 -15.15
C LEU A 79 7.98 11.59 -14.75
N ARG A 80 7.37 12.68 -15.21
CA ARG A 80 5.94 12.99 -14.96
C ARG A 80 5.02 11.97 -15.61
N ARG A 81 5.30 11.54 -16.85
CA ARG A 81 4.57 10.48 -17.54
C ARG A 81 4.72 9.14 -16.81
N ALA A 82 5.93 8.79 -16.39
CA ALA A 82 6.19 7.56 -15.62
C ALA A 82 5.46 7.54 -14.26
N VAL A 83 5.40 8.69 -13.56
CA VAL A 83 4.61 8.85 -12.32
C VAL A 83 3.11 8.72 -12.60
N THR A 84 2.62 9.32 -13.69
CA THR A 84 1.21 9.20 -14.10
C THR A 84 0.82 7.75 -14.38
N LEU A 85 1.70 7.01 -15.05
CA LEU A 85 1.51 5.59 -15.29
C LEU A 85 1.50 4.79 -13.98
N ALA A 86 2.48 5.01 -13.10
CA ALA A 86 2.55 4.33 -11.80
C ALA A 86 1.27 4.58 -10.96
N ARG A 87 0.72 5.80 -10.99
CA ARG A 87 -0.58 6.10 -10.35
C ARG A 87 -1.74 5.33 -10.97
N ARG A 88 -1.73 5.14 -12.29
CA ARG A 88 -2.76 4.37 -12.99
C ARG A 88 -2.70 2.90 -12.60
N LEU A 89 -1.51 2.29 -12.61
CA LEU A 89 -1.29 0.90 -12.24
C LEU A 89 -1.76 0.64 -10.80
N ARG A 90 -1.36 1.49 -9.84
CA ARG A 90 -1.80 1.40 -8.44
C ARG A 90 -3.31 1.52 -8.25
N ARG A 91 -4.02 2.23 -9.14
CA ARG A 91 -5.49 2.30 -9.10
C ARG A 91 -6.13 1.05 -9.68
N GLN A 92 -5.51 0.44 -10.68
CA GLN A 92 -5.99 -0.81 -11.28
C GLN A 92 -5.82 -1.96 -10.29
N GLU A 93 -4.65 -2.10 -9.67
CA GLU A 93 -4.39 -3.12 -8.64
C GLU A 93 -5.40 -3.04 -7.49
N LYS A 94 -5.64 -1.84 -6.95
CA LYS A 94 -6.65 -1.65 -5.91
C LYS A 94 -8.07 -2.01 -6.36
N LYS A 95 -8.40 -1.72 -7.61
CA LYS A 95 -9.71 -2.06 -8.16
C LYS A 95 -9.83 -3.58 -8.29
N ASP A 96 -8.81 -4.24 -8.81
CA ASP A 96 -8.78 -5.69 -8.97
C ASP A 96 -8.85 -6.41 -7.61
N GLU A 97 -8.15 -5.89 -6.58
CA GLU A 97 -8.28 -6.36 -5.19
C GLU A 97 -9.71 -6.21 -4.67
N THR A 98 -10.33 -5.04 -4.89
CA THR A 98 -11.71 -4.77 -4.46
C THR A 98 -12.70 -5.68 -5.21
N ASP A 99 -12.54 -5.84 -6.51
CA ASP A 99 -13.38 -6.69 -7.36
C ASP A 99 -13.23 -8.17 -6.95
N GLN A 100 -12.01 -8.60 -6.61
CA GLN A 100 -11.74 -9.95 -6.11
C GLN A 100 -12.33 -10.20 -4.72
N GLU A 101 -12.21 -9.24 -3.79
CA GLU A 101 -12.85 -9.31 -2.47
C GLU A 101 -14.37 -9.43 -2.62
N ASN A 102 -14.98 -8.58 -3.45
CA ASN A 102 -16.42 -8.60 -3.72
C ASN A 102 -16.86 -9.94 -4.33
N ASP A 103 -16.15 -10.46 -5.34
CA ASP A 103 -16.43 -11.78 -5.94
C ASP A 103 -16.36 -12.92 -4.91
N VAL A 104 -15.39 -12.88 -3.97
CA VAL A 104 -15.33 -13.85 -2.86
C VAL A 104 -16.50 -13.69 -1.89
N PHE A 105 -16.91 -12.47 -1.55
CA PHE A 105 -18.08 -12.22 -0.70
C PHE A 105 -19.39 -12.69 -1.36
N ASP A 106 -19.57 -12.45 -2.66
CA ASP A 106 -20.77 -12.84 -3.41
C ASP A 106 -20.89 -14.36 -3.54
N ARG A 107 -19.80 -15.08 -3.85
CA ARG A 107 -19.78 -16.56 -3.90
C ARG A 107 -20.12 -17.20 -2.56
N ARG A 108 -19.64 -16.61 -1.44
CA ARG A 108 -19.93 -17.10 -0.09
C ARG A 108 -21.36 -16.80 0.35
N GLY A 109 -21.94 -15.69 -0.11
CA GLY A 109 -23.36 -15.37 0.06
C GLY A 109 -24.27 -16.38 -0.63
N PHE A 110 -23.90 -16.84 -1.83
CA PHE A 110 -24.68 -17.85 -2.57
C PHE A 110 -24.69 -19.23 -1.88
N MET A 111 -23.57 -19.65 -1.27
CA MET A 111 -23.53 -20.92 -0.51
C MET A 111 -24.35 -20.90 0.80
N THR A 112 -24.80 -19.73 1.26
CA THR A 112 -25.69 -19.61 2.43
C THR A 112 -27.17 -19.58 2.03
N ALA A 113 -27.49 -19.37 0.75
CA ALA A 113 -28.85 -19.23 0.25
C ALA A 113 -29.50 -20.56 -0.21
N SER A 114 -28.77 -21.68 -0.22
CA SER A 114 -29.28 -23.01 -0.60
C SER A 114 -29.77 -23.85 0.60
N ALA A 115 -30.31 -23.22 1.64
CA ALA A 115 -31.08 -23.90 2.68
C ALA A 115 -32.46 -24.30 2.13
N GLY A 116 -32.50 -25.26 1.21
CA GLY A 116 -33.75 -25.72 0.59
C GLY A 116 -33.62 -26.74 -0.52
N ALA A 117 -32.82 -27.81 -0.35
CA ALA A 117 -33.02 -29.17 -0.94
C ALA A 117 -31.76 -30.00 -0.71
N GLY A 118 -31.90 -31.19 -0.12
CA GLY A 118 -30.82 -31.93 0.52
C GLY A 118 -29.84 -32.66 -0.41
N ILE A 119 -28.58 -32.73 0.05
CA ILE A 119 -27.64 -33.84 -0.20
C ILE A 119 -26.85 -34.04 1.09
N ALA A 120 -26.92 -35.25 1.66
CA ALA A 120 -26.11 -35.66 2.80
C ALA A 120 -24.67 -35.92 2.36
N VAL A 121 -23.70 -35.16 2.87
CA VAL A 121 -22.28 -35.51 2.79
C VAL A 121 -21.67 -35.39 4.18
N ILE A 122 -21.04 -36.49 4.60
CA ILE A 122 -20.47 -36.77 5.92
C ILE A 122 -19.30 -35.80 6.19
N GLN A 123 -19.28 -35.20 7.37
CA GLN A 123 -18.18 -34.38 7.89
C GLN A 123 -17.07 -35.28 8.48
N PRO A 124 -15.79 -34.92 8.30
CA PRO A 124 -14.78 -35.15 9.32
C PRO A 124 -14.39 -33.82 9.97
N SER A 125 -14.57 -33.80 11.28
CA SER A 125 -14.33 -32.70 12.22
C SER A 125 -12.86 -32.30 12.34
N SER A 126 -12.59 -31.00 12.27
CA SER A 126 -11.39 -30.37 12.82
C SER A 126 -11.79 -29.02 13.46
N LEU A 127 -12.21 -29.12 14.72
CA LEU A 127 -11.90 -28.22 15.85
C LEU A 127 -11.59 -26.74 15.50
N LEU A 128 -12.57 -25.85 15.65
CA LEU A 128 -12.66 -24.95 16.81
C LEU A 128 -13.92 -24.08 16.74
N SER A 129 -14.62 -24.08 17.86
CA SER A 129 -15.81 -23.33 18.18
C SER A 129 -15.52 -21.84 18.33
N SER A 130 -16.31 -20.98 17.69
CA SER A 130 -17.25 -20.06 18.38
C SER A 130 -17.53 -18.84 17.49
N GLY A 131 -18.72 -18.81 16.90
CA GLY A 131 -19.25 -17.68 16.13
C GLY A 131 -20.74 -17.55 16.37
N ARG A 132 -21.13 -17.45 17.64
CA ARG A 132 -22.53 -17.23 18.03
C ARG A 132 -22.98 -15.91 17.40
N LYS A 133 -23.99 -15.98 16.52
CA LYS A 133 -24.57 -14.79 15.87
C LYS A 133 -24.94 -13.78 16.95
N ILE A 134 -24.25 -12.65 16.94
CA ILE A 134 -24.51 -11.51 17.81
C ILE A 134 -25.79 -10.86 17.29
N GLY A 135 -26.91 -11.21 17.92
CA GLY A 135 -28.19 -10.54 17.67
C GLY A 135 -28.12 -9.07 18.06
N ALA A 136 -28.99 -8.25 17.47
CA ALA A 136 -29.03 -6.79 17.61
C ALA A 136 -29.20 -6.26 19.06
N ASP A 137 -29.35 -7.14 20.06
CA ASP A 137 -29.42 -6.79 21.49
C ASP A 137 -28.06 -6.79 22.22
N VAL A 138 -26.99 -7.31 21.62
CA VAL A 138 -25.66 -7.32 22.27
C VAL A 138 -25.07 -5.92 22.51
N PRO A 139 -25.28 -4.90 21.64
CA PRO A 139 -24.86 -3.54 21.96
C PRO A 139 -25.49 -3.00 23.25
N LYS A 140 -26.77 -3.36 23.51
CA LYS A 140 -27.53 -2.93 24.71
C LYS A 140 -27.07 -3.65 25.99
N GLN A 141 -26.57 -4.88 25.91
CA GLN A 141 -25.99 -5.56 27.06
C GLN A 141 -24.59 -5.07 27.41
N LEU A 142 -23.80 -4.65 26.41
CA LEU A 142 -22.48 -4.05 26.63
C LEU A 142 -22.55 -2.67 27.30
N SER A 143 -23.59 -1.88 27.02
CA SER A 143 -23.79 -0.58 27.69
C SER A 143 -24.10 -0.72 29.19
N HIS A 144 -24.70 -1.83 29.61
CA HIS A 144 -24.98 -2.07 31.04
C HIS A 144 -23.74 -2.48 31.85
N ARG A 145 -22.65 -2.91 31.20
CA ARG A 145 -21.44 -3.40 31.88
C ARG A 145 -20.35 -2.35 32.07
N THR A 146 -20.39 -1.25 31.30
CA THR A 146 -19.45 -0.13 31.44
C THR A 146 -19.73 0.78 32.65
N ALA A 147 -20.93 0.71 33.24
CA ALA A 147 -21.23 1.44 34.47
C ALA A 147 -20.43 0.95 35.69
N ARG A 148 -19.94 -0.30 35.70
CA ARG A 148 -19.13 -0.83 36.80
C ARG A 148 -17.65 -0.47 36.70
N LEU A 149 -17.15 -0.14 35.50
CA LEU A 149 -15.77 0.29 35.29
C LEU A 149 -15.56 1.77 35.65
N ARG A 150 -16.57 2.64 35.45
CA ARG A 150 -16.49 4.03 35.93
C ARG A 150 -16.40 4.16 37.46
N ARG A 151 -17.01 3.26 38.22
CA ARG A 151 -16.92 3.26 39.70
C ARG A 151 -15.56 2.81 40.25
N LEU A 152 -14.69 2.21 39.43
CA LEU A 152 -13.33 1.82 39.83
C LEU A 152 -12.30 2.91 39.54
N ASP A 153 -12.54 3.78 38.55
CA ASP A 153 -11.69 4.96 38.29
C ASP A 153 -11.83 6.04 39.38
N ASP A 154 -13.01 6.16 40.00
CA ASP A 154 -13.23 7.11 41.10
C ASP A 154 -12.45 6.78 42.39
N PHE A 155 -11.76 5.63 42.46
CA PHE A 155 -11.03 5.18 43.66
C PHE A 155 -9.49 5.30 43.55
N MET A 156 -8.95 5.75 42.42
CA MET A 156 -7.49 5.85 42.16
C MET A 156 -7.03 7.28 41.80
N GLY A 157 -7.77 8.30 42.23
CA GLY A 157 -7.47 9.72 42.00
C GLY A 157 -7.44 10.58 43.26
N GLY A 158 -7.27 9.97 44.44
CA GLY A 158 -7.05 10.68 45.70
C GLY A 158 -5.64 11.23 45.78
N GLY A 159 -5.40 12.36 45.12
CA GLY A 159 -4.26 13.24 45.38
C GLY A 159 -4.75 14.51 46.08
N ASP A 160 -5.15 14.37 47.34
CA ASP A 160 -5.40 15.50 48.25
C ASP A 160 -4.08 15.85 48.94
N THR A 161 -3.76 17.14 48.89
CA THR A 161 -2.87 17.94 49.77
C THR A 161 -1.52 17.39 50.21
#